data_AF-A0A7X9GMU8-F1
#
_entry.id   AF-A0A7X9GMU8-F1
#
_cell.length_a   1.000
_cell.length_b   1.000
_cell.length_c   1.000
_cell.angle_alpha   90.00
_cell.angle_beta   90.00
_cell.angle_gamma   90.00
#
_symmetry.space_group_name_H-M   'P 1'
#
loop_
_entity.id
_entity.type
_entity.pdbx_description
1 polymer ?
#
loop_
_entity_poly.entity_id
_entity_poly.type
_entity_poly.pdbx_seq_one_letter_code
_entity_poly.pdbx_strand_id
1 'polypeptide(L)'
;MIKILKSDTETFQKYSLEDMVKGSWIQCVNPTIEELEKVSEATNVPLDFLRAALDEEERSRIELEDHCILVITNIPLMIDETNYDTLPLGTIITEDYIITVCLEDNPVFSEFNAYSYRNYNTAKRTRFLFQILYNSATYYLKYLRLINKQADEIELEIRKSMKNDDIFQLTDLQKGLTYFTSSLRSNGV
;
A
#
# COMPACT_ATOMS: atom_id res chain seq x y z
N MET A 1 2.89 -14.19 3.07
CA MET A 1 2.95 -14.09 4.55
C MET A 1 1.75 -13.31 5.08
N ILE A 2 0.95 -13.93 5.94
CA ILE A 2 -0.24 -13.30 6.56
C ILE A 2 0.06 -12.88 8.00
N LYS A 3 -0.39 -11.68 8.39
CA LYS A 3 -0.39 -11.18 9.77
C LYS A 3 -1.80 -10.76 10.16
N ILE A 4 -2.26 -11.13 11.34
CA ILE A 4 -3.59 -10.73 11.83
C ILE A 4 -3.42 -9.94 13.12
N LEU A 5 -3.99 -8.75 13.12
CA LEU A 5 -3.74 -7.71 14.11
C LEU A 5 -5.07 -7.14 14.56
N LYS A 6 -5.25 -6.92 15.86
CA LYS A 6 -6.32 -6.08 16.36
C LYS A 6 -5.75 -4.98 17.21
N SER A 7 -6.15 -3.76 16.88
CA SER A 7 -5.85 -2.59 17.67
C SER A 7 -7.15 -1.94 18.10
N ASP A 8 -7.39 -1.96 19.40
CA ASP A 8 -8.35 -1.07 20.05
C ASP A 8 -7.53 0.01 20.77
N THR A 9 -8.07 1.20 21.00
CA THR A 9 -7.31 2.37 21.52
C THR A 9 -6.55 2.11 22.85
N GLU A 10 -6.80 0.97 23.47
CA GLU A 10 -6.22 0.49 24.72
C GLU A 10 -5.30 -0.73 24.56
N THR A 11 -5.45 -1.55 23.52
CA THR A 11 -4.72 -2.83 23.38
C THR A 11 -4.30 -3.12 21.95
N PHE A 12 -3.16 -3.79 21.81
CA PHE A 12 -2.67 -4.33 20.55
C PHE A 12 -2.44 -5.83 20.71
N GLN A 13 -3.09 -6.64 19.88
CA GLN A 13 -3.01 -8.09 19.94
C GLN A 13 -2.82 -8.69 18.56
N LYS A 14 -2.03 -9.77 18.50
CA LYS A 14 -1.83 -10.58 17.30
C LYS A 14 -2.68 -11.83 17.41
N TYR A 15 -3.27 -12.24 16.30
CA TYR A 15 -4.12 -13.42 16.21
C TYR A 15 -3.61 -14.40 15.18
N SER A 16 -3.98 -15.66 15.34
CA SER A 16 -3.90 -16.68 14.30
C SER A 16 -5.13 -16.57 13.38
N LEU A 17 -5.10 -17.23 12.22
CA LEU A 17 -6.26 -17.28 11.33
C LEU A 17 -7.46 -18.00 12.01
N GLU A 18 -7.17 -18.99 12.85
CA GLU A 18 -8.18 -19.81 13.55
C GLU A 18 -8.85 -19.07 14.71
N ASP A 19 -8.13 -18.16 15.38
CA ASP A 19 -8.60 -17.42 16.55
C ASP A 19 -8.99 -15.97 16.25
N MET A 20 -9.11 -15.58 14.98
CA MET A 20 -9.37 -14.20 14.61
C MET A 20 -10.70 -13.71 15.16
N VAL A 21 -10.71 -12.49 15.70
CA VAL A 21 -11.91 -11.88 16.29
C VAL A 21 -12.44 -10.76 15.41
N LYS A 22 -13.74 -10.45 15.54
CA LYS A 22 -14.36 -9.30 14.86
C LYS A 22 -13.58 -8.01 15.15
N GLY A 23 -13.43 -7.19 14.10
CA GLY A 23 -12.65 -5.96 14.08
C GLY A 23 -11.14 -6.16 13.90
N SER A 24 -10.69 -7.37 13.55
CA SER A 24 -9.29 -7.62 13.21
C SER A 24 -8.94 -7.13 11.81
N TRP A 25 -7.70 -6.71 11.66
CA TRP A 25 -7.06 -6.41 10.39
C TRP A 25 -6.18 -7.59 9.96
N ILE A 26 -6.41 -8.06 8.74
CA ILE A 26 -5.66 -9.15 8.10
C ILE A 26 -4.75 -8.50 7.05
N GLN A 27 -3.44 -8.55 7.29
CA GLN A 27 -2.43 -8.04 6.37
C GLN A 27 -1.80 -9.21 5.62
N CYS A 28 -1.99 -9.25 4.30
CA CYS A 28 -1.41 -10.23 3.40
C CYS A 28 -0.29 -9.56 2.58
N VAL A 29 0.96 -9.94 2.84
CA VAL A 29 2.13 -9.47 2.09
C VAL A 29 2.71 -10.63 1.31
N ASN A 30 2.80 -10.50 -0.01
CA ASN A 30 3.18 -11.57 -0.94
C ASN A 30 2.50 -12.92 -0.58
N PRO A 31 1.16 -12.99 -0.57
CA PRO A 31 0.47 -14.21 -0.18
C PRO A 31 0.56 -15.27 -1.29
N THR A 32 0.69 -16.53 -0.89
CA THR A 32 0.49 -17.66 -1.81
C THR A 32 -0.99 -17.88 -2.11
N ILE A 33 -1.30 -18.60 -3.20
CA ILE A 33 -2.70 -18.93 -3.55
C ILE A 33 -3.37 -19.71 -2.41
N GLU A 34 -2.67 -20.68 -1.81
CA GLU A 34 -3.16 -21.45 -0.65
C GLU A 34 -3.44 -20.56 0.57
N GLU A 35 -2.61 -19.55 0.81
CA GLU A 35 -2.83 -18.55 1.86
C GLU A 35 -4.10 -17.72 1.58
N LEU A 36 -4.32 -17.32 0.32
CA LEU A 36 -5.52 -16.57 -0.07
C LEU A 36 -6.80 -17.40 0.02
N GLU A 37 -6.76 -18.68 -0.35
CA GLU A 37 -7.90 -19.59 -0.21
C GLU A 37 -8.31 -19.72 1.26
N LYS A 38 -7.36 -19.89 2.18
CA LYS A 38 -7.63 -19.93 3.62
C LYS A 38 -8.25 -18.63 4.14
N VAL A 39 -7.78 -17.48 3.66
CA VAL A 39 -8.34 -16.17 4.04
C VAL A 39 -9.77 -16.03 3.48
N SER A 40 -9.99 -16.44 2.24
CA SER A 40 -11.32 -16.44 1.60
C SER A 40 -12.30 -17.31 2.38
N GLU A 41 -11.92 -18.53 2.74
CA GLU A 41 -12.74 -19.44 3.54
C GLU A 41 -13.05 -18.88 4.94
N ALA A 42 -12.07 -18.29 5.61
CA ALA A 42 -12.24 -17.76 6.96
C ALA A 42 -13.05 -16.46 7.02
N THR A 43 -13.01 -15.65 5.96
CA THR A 43 -13.63 -14.30 5.94
C THR A 43 -14.86 -14.20 5.04
N ASN A 44 -15.16 -15.24 4.26
CA ASN A 44 -16.22 -15.29 3.26
C ASN A 44 -16.08 -14.21 2.17
N VAL A 45 -14.85 -13.75 1.91
CA VAL A 45 -14.53 -12.81 0.84
C VAL A 45 -14.29 -13.57 -0.47
N PRO A 46 -14.81 -13.11 -1.61
CA PRO A 46 -14.51 -13.72 -2.91
C PRO A 46 -13.00 -13.79 -3.17
N LEU A 47 -12.52 -14.97 -3.60
CA LEU A 47 -11.10 -15.15 -3.88
C LEU A 47 -10.60 -14.18 -4.96
N ASP A 48 -11.44 -13.82 -5.93
CA ASP A 48 -11.10 -12.88 -7.00
C ASP A 48 -10.77 -11.48 -6.46
N PHE A 49 -11.43 -11.03 -5.38
CA PHE A 49 -11.11 -9.75 -4.73
C PHE A 49 -9.73 -9.77 -4.08
N LEU A 50 -9.34 -10.91 -3.49
CA LEU A 50 -8.02 -11.07 -2.90
C LEU A 50 -6.93 -11.15 -3.98
N ARG A 51 -7.25 -11.69 -5.16
CA ARG A 51 -6.31 -11.82 -6.29
C ARG A 51 -6.15 -10.55 -7.10
N ALA A 52 -7.13 -9.65 -7.11
CA ALA A 52 -7.07 -8.40 -7.87
C ALA A 52 -5.82 -7.57 -7.53
N ALA A 53 -5.39 -7.55 -6.26
CA ALA A 53 -4.21 -6.82 -5.82
C ALA A 53 -2.86 -7.50 -6.16
N LEU A 54 -2.89 -8.69 -6.78
CA LEU A 54 -1.69 -9.40 -7.23
C LEU A 54 -1.33 -9.10 -8.69
N ASP A 55 -2.17 -8.36 -9.41
CA ASP A 55 -1.85 -7.88 -10.76
C ASP A 55 -1.18 -6.51 -10.68
N GLU A 56 0.10 -6.44 -11.07
CA GLU A 56 0.91 -5.21 -11.04
C GLU A 56 0.32 -4.07 -11.89
N GLU A 57 -0.46 -4.38 -12.93
CA GLU A 57 -1.10 -3.38 -13.81
C GLU A 57 -2.54 -3.02 -13.39
N GLU A 58 -2.99 -3.49 -12.24
CA GLU A 58 -4.35 -3.24 -11.75
C GLU A 58 -4.62 -1.75 -11.54
N ARG A 59 -5.81 -1.30 -11.92
CA ARG A 59 -6.19 0.11 -11.85
C ARG A 59 -6.93 0.41 -10.56
N SER A 60 -6.69 1.60 -10.03
CA SER A 60 -7.43 2.07 -8.87
C SER A 60 -8.93 2.13 -9.16
N ARG A 61 -9.72 1.43 -8.35
CA ARG A 61 -11.18 1.34 -8.46
C ARG A 61 -11.80 0.95 -7.13
N ILE A 62 -13.10 1.15 -7.03
CA ILE A 62 -13.90 0.68 -5.91
C ILE A 62 -14.94 -0.29 -6.47
N GLU A 63 -15.02 -1.47 -5.88
CA GLU A 63 -15.97 -2.51 -6.25
C GLU A 63 -16.79 -2.94 -5.04
N LEU A 64 -18.05 -3.27 -5.30
CA LEU A 64 -19.05 -3.64 -4.30
C LEU A 64 -19.67 -4.95 -4.75
N GLU A 65 -19.39 -6.04 -4.03
CA GLU A 65 -19.92 -7.36 -4.32
C GLU A 65 -20.11 -8.13 -3.01
N ASP A 66 -21.20 -8.89 -2.88
CA ASP A 66 -21.48 -9.79 -1.74
C ASP A 66 -21.22 -9.18 -0.36
N HIS A 67 -21.67 -7.93 -0.15
CA HIS A 67 -21.49 -7.17 1.09
C HIS A 67 -20.02 -6.85 1.46
N CYS A 68 -19.11 -7.03 0.51
CA CYS A 68 -17.71 -6.65 0.59
C CYS A 68 -17.47 -5.38 -0.24
N ILE A 69 -16.60 -4.50 0.25
CA ILE A 69 -16.10 -3.36 -0.50
C ILE A 69 -14.63 -3.62 -0.80
N LEU A 70 -14.27 -3.75 -2.07
CA LEU A 70 -12.89 -3.76 -2.52
C LEU A 70 -12.49 -2.35 -2.93
N VAL A 71 -11.40 -1.86 -2.38
CA VAL A 71 -10.78 -0.59 -2.74
C VAL A 71 -9.37 -0.91 -3.23
N ILE A 72 -9.14 -0.74 -4.52
CA ILE A 72 -7.81 -0.85 -5.11
C ILE A 72 -7.22 0.54 -5.23
N THR A 73 -6.03 0.73 -4.69
CA THR A 73 -5.28 1.98 -4.79
C THR A 73 -3.82 1.72 -5.00
N ASN A 74 -3.18 2.51 -5.85
CA ASN A 74 -1.73 2.44 -6.01
C ASN A 74 -1.05 3.18 -4.86
N ILE A 75 -0.13 2.49 -4.18
CA ILE A 75 0.71 3.02 -3.10
C ILE A 75 2.13 3.27 -3.62
N PRO A 76 2.84 4.27 -3.09
CA PRO A 76 4.17 4.60 -3.58
C PRO A 76 5.20 3.57 -3.11
N LEU A 77 6.13 3.22 -3.99
CA LEU A 77 7.27 2.34 -3.73
C LEU A 77 8.57 3.04 -4.16
N MET A 78 9.58 2.94 -3.31
CA MET A 78 10.93 3.39 -3.61
C MET A 78 11.80 2.15 -3.68
N ILE A 79 12.24 1.78 -4.89
CA ILE A 79 13.03 0.56 -5.14
C ILE A 79 14.48 0.83 -4.76
N ASP A 80 15.01 1.97 -5.20
CA ASP A 80 16.33 2.48 -4.85
C ASP A 80 16.30 4.01 -4.75
N GLU A 81 17.45 4.64 -4.52
CA GLU A 81 17.53 6.10 -4.36
C GLU A 81 17.05 6.88 -5.59
N THR A 82 17.10 6.29 -6.79
CA THR A 82 16.76 6.95 -8.07
C THR A 82 15.55 6.37 -8.77
N ASN A 83 15.08 5.20 -8.33
CA ASN A 83 14.01 4.44 -8.98
C ASN A 83 12.77 4.34 -8.08
N TYR A 84 11.66 4.85 -8.62
CA TYR A 84 10.39 4.99 -7.93
C TYR A 84 9.29 4.38 -8.77
N ASP A 85 8.42 3.60 -8.13
CA ASP A 85 7.31 2.91 -8.79
C ASP A 85 6.08 2.88 -7.89
N THR A 86 4.98 2.30 -8.35
CA THR A 86 3.77 2.14 -7.57
C THR A 86 3.35 0.69 -7.48
N LEU A 87 2.77 0.32 -6.35
CA LEU A 87 2.28 -1.02 -6.10
C LEU A 87 0.76 -0.98 -5.88
N PRO A 88 -0.02 -1.90 -6.49
CA PRO A 88 -1.43 -2.03 -6.17
C PRO A 88 -1.61 -2.51 -4.73
N LEU A 89 -2.49 -1.83 -4.01
CA LEU A 89 -2.97 -2.23 -2.69
C LEU A 89 -4.48 -2.50 -2.79
N GLY A 90 -4.86 -3.76 -2.58
CA GLY A 90 -6.26 -4.13 -2.40
C GLY A 90 -6.64 -4.04 -0.93
N THR A 91 -7.58 -3.17 -0.59
CA THR A 91 -8.20 -3.12 0.73
C THR A 91 -9.63 -3.62 0.64
N ILE A 92 -9.91 -4.75 1.27
CA ILE A 92 -11.25 -5.34 1.34
C ILE A 92 -11.85 -5.03 2.71
N ILE A 93 -13.05 -4.47 2.71
CA ILE A 93 -13.84 -4.20 3.90
C ILE A 93 -15.05 -5.12 3.90
N THR A 94 -15.17 -5.93 4.94
CA THR A 94 -16.35 -6.76 5.22
C THR A 94 -17.07 -6.23 6.46
N GLU A 95 -18.19 -6.86 6.85
CA GLU A 95 -18.89 -6.51 8.10
C GLU A 95 -18.01 -6.68 9.35
N ASP A 96 -17.12 -7.67 9.34
CA ASP A 96 -16.37 -8.08 10.53
C ASP A 96 -14.88 -7.77 10.45
N TYR A 97 -14.30 -7.64 9.26
CA TYR A 97 -12.85 -7.57 9.06
C TYR A 97 -12.44 -6.49 8.06
N ILE A 98 -11.19 -6.06 8.17
CA ILE A 98 -10.50 -5.33 7.10
C ILE A 98 -9.30 -6.15 6.65
N ILE A 99 -9.14 -6.31 5.34
CA ILE A 99 -8.10 -7.13 4.72
C ILE A 99 -7.30 -6.24 3.80
N THR A 100 -5.98 -6.30 3.86
CA THR A 100 -5.10 -5.58 2.94
C THR A 100 -4.19 -6.58 2.25
N VAL A 101 -4.17 -6.58 0.92
CA VAL A 101 -3.35 -7.46 0.10
C VAL A 101 -2.39 -6.62 -0.74
N CYS A 102 -1.10 -6.94 -0.69
CA CYS A 102 -0.06 -6.33 -1.50
C CYS A 102 1.02 -7.35 -1.87
N LEU A 103 1.68 -7.15 -3.01
CA LEU A 103 2.75 -8.02 -3.50
C LEU A 103 4.03 -7.89 -2.67
N GLU A 104 4.32 -6.71 -2.11
CA GLU A 104 5.53 -6.44 -1.34
C GLU A 104 5.22 -5.66 -0.06
N ASP A 105 6.13 -5.73 0.93
CA ASP A 105 6.00 -4.94 2.15
C ASP A 105 6.19 -3.46 1.83
N ASN A 106 5.36 -2.59 2.42
CA ASN A 106 5.35 -1.18 2.06
C ASN A 106 5.40 -0.26 3.28
N PRO A 107 6.21 0.82 3.25
CA PRO A 107 6.33 1.78 4.35
C PRO A 107 5.01 2.40 4.82
N VAL A 108 3.97 2.45 3.98
CA VAL A 108 2.62 2.92 4.32
C VAL A 108 2.06 2.22 5.57
N PHE A 109 2.41 0.95 5.78
CA PHE A 109 1.94 0.18 6.95
C PHE A 109 2.80 0.32 8.19
N SER A 110 3.96 0.99 8.09
CA SER A 110 4.94 1.07 9.19
C SER A 110 4.37 1.69 10.45
N GLU A 111 3.41 2.61 10.31
CA GLU A 111 2.75 3.29 11.42
C GLU A 111 1.66 2.45 12.09
N PHE A 112 1.33 1.27 11.60
CA PHE A 112 0.33 0.38 12.19
C PHE A 112 1.00 -0.76 12.95
N ASN A 113 1.59 -0.41 14.09
CA ASN A 113 2.36 -1.36 14.90
C ASN A 113 2.02 -1.25 16.39
N ALA A 114 2.70 -2.05 17.21
CA ALA A 114 2.46 -2.12 18.66
C ALA A 114 2.82 -0.84 19.42
N TYR A 115 3.64 0.05 18.87
CA TYR A 115 4.05 1.31 19.50
C TYR A 115 3.04 2.44 19.21
N SER A 116 2.30 2.35 18.12
CA SER A 116 1.35 3.35 17.63
C SER A 116 -0.12 2.95 17.80
N TYR A 117 -0.41 1.87 18.53
CA TYR A 117 -1.77 1.31 18.69
C TYR A 117 -2.83 2.31 19.18
N ARG A 118 -2.42 3.39 19.87
CA ARG A 118 -3.34 4.46 20.31
C ARG A 118 -3.82 5.36 19.17
N ASN A 119 -3.12 5.36 18.04
CA ASN A 119 -3.36 6.27 16.92
C ASN A 119 -4.30 5.67 15.86
N TYR A 120 -4.52 4.36 15.86
CA TYR A 120 -5.38 3.66 14.91
C TYR A 120 -6.26 2.63 15.61
N ASN A 121 -7.40 2.34 15.00
CA ASN A 121 -8.33 1.33 15.50
C ASN A 121 -8.82 0.49 14.33
N THR A 122 -8.56 -0.81 14.38
CA THR A 122 -8.88 -1.76 13.29
C THR A 122 -10.37 -2.07 13.22
N ALA A 123 -11.11 -1.95 14.33
CA ALA A 123 -12.56 -2.12 14.35
C ALA A 123 -13.30 -0.96 13.65
N LYS A 124 -12.72 0.25 13.64
CA LYS A 124 -13.23 1.41 12.89
C LYS A 124 -12.78 1.35 11.42
N ARG A 125 -13.23 0.31 10.71
CA ARG A 125 -12.86 -0.05 9.33
C ARG A 125 -12.72 1.14 8.36
N THR A 126 -13.76 1.97 8.23
CA THR A 126 -13.73 3.14 7.33
C THR A 126 -12.67 4.17 7.73
N ARG A 127 -12.53 4.45 9.03
CA ARG A 127 -11.49 5.35 9.53
C ARG A 127 -10.10 4.78 9.28
N PHE A 128 -9.94 3.47 9.46
CA PHE A 128 -8.67 2.79 9.24
C PHE A 128 -8.27 2.82 7.75
N LEU A 129 -9.21 2.58 6.82
CA LEU A 129 -8.99 2.79 5.39
C LEU A 129 -8.51 4.22 5.10
N PHE A 130 -9.20 5.24 5.61
CA PHE A 130 -8.76 6.63 5.41
C PHE A 130 -7.38 6.92 5.99
N GLN A 131 -6.99 6.28 7.10
CA GLN A 131 -5.64 6.40 7.66
C GLN A 131 -4.59 5.78 6.73
N ILE A 132 -4.88 4.61 6.14
CA ILE A 132 -4.00 3.98 5.14
C ILE A 132 -3.83 4.89 3.93
N LEU A 133 -4.94 5.42 3.39
CA LEU A 133 -4.91 6.34 2.24
C LEU A 133 -4.16 7.64 2.56
N TYR A 134 -4.37 8.20 3.75
CA TYR A 134 -3.65 9.39 4.20
C TYR A 134 -2.14 9.16 4.32
N ASN A 135 -1.74 8.00 4.87
CA ASN A 135 -0.35 7.61 4.97
C ASN A 135 0.26 7.42 3.57
N SER A 136 -0.45 6.75 2.66
CA SER A 136 -0.04 6.62 1.25
C SER A 136 0.20 7.99 0.61
N ALA A 137 -0.75 8.93 0.73
CA ALA A 137 -0.60 10.29 0.22
C ALA A 137 0.61 11.04 0.83
N THR A 138 0.86 10.84 2.13
CA THR A 138 2.02 11.43 2.82
C THR A 138 3.34 10.89 2.28
N TYR A 139 3.42 9.58 2.01
CA TYR A 139 4.59 8.98 1.39
C TYR A 139 4.77 9.43 -0.07
N TYR A 140 3.70 9.59 -0.84
CA TYR A 140 3.77 10.18 -2.18
C TYR A 140 4.41 11.56 -2.15
N LEU A 141 3.93 12.44 -1.26
CA LEU A 141 4.48 13.80 -1.12
C LEU A 141 5.94 13.78 -0.66
N LYS A 142 6.30 12.86 0.24
CA LYS A 142 7.69 12.69 0.70
C LYS A 142 8.61 12.30 -0.46
N TYR A 143 8.23 11.30 -1.25
CA TYR A 143 9.06 10.84 -2.37
C TYR A 143 9.11 11.85 -3.51
N LEU A 144 8.02 12.56 -3.80
CA LEU A 144 8.07 13.68 -4.75
C LEU A 144 9.08 14.76 -4.35
N ARG A 145 9.20 15.06 -3.05
CA ARG A 145 10.24 16.01 -2.57
C ARG A 145 11.65 15.45 -2.73
N LEU A 146 11.85 14.15 -2.53
CA LEU A 146 13.15 13.50 -2.74
C LEU A 146 13.53 13.53 -4.22
N ILE A 147 12.62 13.14 -5.12
CA ILE A 147 12.81 13.17 -6.58
C ILE A 147 13.21 14.56 -7.03
N ASN A 148 12.48 15.61 -6.62
CA ASN A 148 12.81 16.98 -7.01
C ASN A 148 14.21 17.39 -6.54
N LYS A 149 14.56 17.08 -5.29
CA LYS A 149 15.88 17.42 -4.74
C LYS A 149 17.01 16.69 -5.48
N GLN A 150 16.83 15.41 -5.79
CA GLN A 150 17.81 14.62 -6.52
C GLN A 150 17.98 15.10 -7.96
N ALA A 151 16.87 15.47 -8.62
CA ALA A 151 16.91 16.05 -9.95
C ALA A 151 17.73 17.35 -9.97
N ASP A 152 17.54 18.23 -8.98
CA ASP A 152 18.32 19.48 -8.85
C ASP A 152 19.83 19.20 -8.65
N GLU A 153 20.17 18.20 -7.83
CA GLU A 153 21.56 17.79 -7.57
C GLU A 153 22.23 17.21 -8.83
N ILE A 154 21.54 16.34 -9.56
CA ILE A 154 22.03 15.74 -10.81
C ILE A 154 22.17 16.80 -11.91
N GLU A 155 21.21 17.72 -12.05
CA GLU A 155 21.30 18.80 -13.04
C GLU A 155 22.55 19.66 -12.82
N LEU A 156 22.89 19.91 -11.55
CA LEU A 156 24.07 20.68 -11.17
C LEU A 156 25.37 19.94 -11.51
N GLU A 157 25.42 18.63 -11.36
CA GLU A 157 26.57 17.80 -11.75
C GLU A 157 26.71 17.64 -13.27
N ILE A 158 25.60 17.53 -14.01
CA ILE A 158 25.59 17.55 -15.49
C ILE A 158 26.21 18.85 -16.01
N ARG A 159 25.80 20.01 -15.46
CA ARG A 159 26.35 21.31 -15.86
C ARG A 159 27.86 21.43 -15.62
N LYS A 160 28.41 20.68 -14.66
CA LYS A 160 29.85 20.67 -14.35
C LYS A 160 30.65 19.67 -15.19
N SER A 161 30.11 18.47 -15.44
CA SER A 161 30.92 17.35 -15.94
C SER A 161 30.33 16.55 -17.12
N MET A 162 29.06 16.77 -17.49
CA MET A 162 28.33 16.08 -18.58
C MET A 162 28.67 14.58 -18.68
N LYS A 163 28.59 13.85 -17.57
CA LYS A 163 28.79 12.39 -17.57
C LYS A 163 27.52 11.69 -18.05
N ASN A 164 27.69 10.56 -18.73
CA ASN A 164 26.56 9.75 -19.21
C ASN A 164 25.70 9.23 -18.05
N ASP A 165 26.31 8.85 -16.93
CA ASP A 165 25.59 8.27 -15.79
C ASP A 165 24.59 9.26 -15.19
N ASP A 166 24.98 10.54 -15.07
CA ASP A 166 24.11 11.62 -14.57
C ASP A 166 22.88 11.80 -15.48
N ILE A 167 23.04 11.64 -16.80
CA ILE A 167 21.94 11.73 -17.78
C ILE A 167 20.97 10.55 -17.64
N PHE A 168 21.47 9.33 -17.43
CA PHE A 168 20.63 8.16 -17.19
C PHE A 168 19.83 8.28 -15.90
N GLN A 169 20.46 8.72 -14.81
CA GLN A 169 19.77 8.95 -13.53
C GLN A 169 18.66 10.00 -13.63
N LEU A 170 18.89 11.11 -14.34
CA LEU A 170 17.86 12.12 -14.58
C LEU A 170 16.67 11.54 -15.37
N THR A 171 16.96 10.67 -16.33
CA THR A 171 15.93 10.01 -17.15
C THR A 171 15.08 9.07 -16.30
N ASP A 172 15.67 8.31 -15.39
CA ASP A 172 14.94 7.37 -14.52
C ASP A 172 14.08 8.12 -13.48
N LEU A 173 14.59 9.23 -12.92
CA LEU A 173 13.78 10.13 -12.08
C LEU A 173 12.57 10.70 -12.81
N GLN A 174 12.72 11.10 -14.08
CA GLN A 174 11.61 11.60 -14.90
C GLN A 174 10.55 10.52 -15.18
N LYS A 175 10.97 9.27 -15.40
CA LYS A 175 10.02 8.14 -15.52
C LYS A 175 9.24 7.96 -14.22
N GLY A 176 9.92 7.89 -13.06
CA GLY A 176 9.28 7.77 -11.76
C GLY A 176 8.27 8.89 -11.47
N LEU A 177 8.62 10.14 -11.79
CA LEU A 177 7.71 11.28 -11.67
C LEU A 177 6.45 11.12 -12.56
N THR A 178 6.62 10.59 -13.77
CA THR A 178 5.51 10.34 -14.69
C THR A 178 4.59 9.26 -14.15
N TYR A 179 5.14 8.15 -13.63
CA TYR A 179 4.36 7.09 -12.98
C TYR A 179 3.60 7.60 -11.77
N PHE A 180 4.24 8.36 -10.87
CA PHE A 180 3.58 8.95 -9.71
C PHE A 180 2.44 9.89 -10.12
N THR A 181 2.67 10.73 -11.13
CA THR A 181 1.64 11.66 -11.61
C THR A 181 0.45 10.90 -12.22
N SER A 182 0.72 9.82 -12.95
CA SER A 182 -0.32 8.95 -13.50
C SER A 182 -1.13 8.25 -12.40
N SER A 183 -0.45 7.66 -11.42
CA SER A 183 -1.08 6.96 -10.30
C SER A 183 -1.88 7.92 -9.40
N LEU A 184 -1.40 9.14 -9.15
CA LEU A 184 -2.17 10.16 -8.41
C LEU A 184 -3.45 10.55 -9.14
N ARG A 185 -3.40 10.75 -10.46
CA ARG A 185 -4.59 11.01 -11.29
C ARG A 185 -5.56 9.84 -11.28
N SER A 186 -5.05 8.62 -11.37
CA SER A 186 -5.86 7.40 -11.30
C SER A 186 -6.51 7.20 -9.92
N ASN A 187 -5.82 7.60 -8.86
CA ASN A 187 -6.33 7.60 -7.49
C ASN A 187 -7.41 8.68 -7.25
N GLY A 188 -7.66 9.58 -8.22
CA GLY A 188 -8.69 10.61 -8.13
C GLY A 188 -8.33 11.82 -7.26
N VAL A 189 -7.03 12.10 -7.06
CA VAL A 189 -6.54 13.32 -6.40
C VAL A 189 -6.46 14.49 -7.38
#